data_AF-A0A7K9FZ55-F1
#
_entry.id   AF-A0A7K9FZ55-F1
#
_cell.length_a   1.000
_cell.length_b   1.000
_cell.length_c   1.000
_cell.angle_alpha   90.00
_cell.angle_beta   90.00
_cell.angle_gamma   90.00
#
_symmetry.space_group_name_H-M   'P 1'
#
loop_
_entity.id
_entity.type
_entity.pdbx_description
1 polymer ?
#
loop_
_entity_poly.entity_id
_entity_poly.type
_entity_poly.pdbx_seq_one_letter_code
_entity_poly.pdbx_strand_id
1 'polypeptide(L)' 'SAKVLARQFNLSISDARGIVQSCPDCQITGLGLGLGINPRGLHALQLWQMDVTHIPDFGRQKYVHVSIDTYFLAMWATAQ' A
#
# COMPACT_ATOMS: atom_id res chain seq x y z
N SER A 1 -20.29 -12.68 13.63
CA SER A 1 -20.20 -11.30 13.12
C SER A 1 -20.54 -10.32 14.23
N ALA A 2 -19.76 -9.23 14.38
CA ALA A 2 -19.98 -8.21 15.42
C ALA A 2 -21.39 -7.60 15.38
N LYS A 3 -21.99 -7.46 14.19
CA LYS A 3 -23.37 -6.94 14.04
C LYS A 3 -24.43 -7.86 14.67
N VAL A 4 -24.28 -9.18 14.52
CA VAL A 4 -25.21 -10.15 15.09
C VAL A 4 -25.04 -10.21 16.61
N LEU A 5 -23.79 -10.22 17.07
CA LEU A 5 -23.44 -10.21 18.49
C LEU A 5 -24.00 -8.96 19.19
N ALA A 6 -23.85 -7.78 18.57
CA ALA A 6 -24.40 -6.53 19.09
C ALA A 6 -25.92 -6.58 19.28
N ARG A 7 -26.64 -7.10 18.28
CA ARG A 7 -28.11 -7.23 18.34
C ARG A 7 -28.59 -8.26 19.35
N GLN A 8 -27.91 -9.41 19.43
CA GLN A 8 -28.32 -10.52 20.30
C GLN A 8 -28.15 -10.17 21.78
N PHE A 9 -27.09 -9.44 22.12
CA PHE A 9 -26.70 -9.15 23.50
C PHE A 9 -26.88 -7.68 23.90
N ASN A 10 -27.54 -6.87 23.05
CA ASN A 10 -27.71 -5.42 23.25
C ASN A 10 -26.38 -4.69 23.57
N LEU A 11 -25.29 -5.10 22.91
CA LEU A 11 -23.98 -4.47 23.06
C LEU A 11 -23.84 -3.30 22.11
N SER A 12 -22.95 -2.36 22.45
CA SER A 12 -22.47 -1.40 21.46
C SER A 12 -21.74 -2.12 20.32
N ILE A 13 -21.80 -1.55 19.12
CA ILE A 13 -21.10 -2.15 17.97
C ILE A 13 -19.58 -2.16 18.17
N SER A 14 -19.03 -1.23 18.97
CA SER A 14 -17.61 -1.19 19.35
C SER A 14 -17.25 -2.35 20.26
N ASP A 15 -18.04 -2.65 21.28
CA ASP A 15 -17.76 -3.76 22.20
C ASP A 15 -17.89 -5.09 21.47
N ALA A 16 -18.92 -5.24 20.64
CA ALA A 16 -19.10 -6.44 19.83
C ALA A 16 -17.96 -6.63 18.79
N ARG A 17 -17.37 -5.54 18.28
CA ARG A 17 -16.16 -5.61 17.44
C ARG A 17 -14.95 -6.03 18.27
N GLY A 18 -14.77 -5.48 19.47
CA GLY A 18 -13.70 -5.86 20.39
C GLY A 18 -13.73 -7.35 20.72
N ILE A 19 -14.90 -7.90 21.06
CA ILE A 19 -15.08 -9.34 21.36
C ILE A 19 -14.73 -10.21 20.14
N VAL A 20 -15.16 -9.82 18.95
CA VAL A 20 -14.85 -10.56 17.71
C VAL A 20 -13.37 -10.46 17.36
N GLN A 21 -12.72 -9.32 17.62
CA GLN A 21 -11.29 -9.11 17.40
C GLN A 21 -10.41 -9.87 18.41
N SER A 22 -10.88 -10.07 19.64
CA SER A 22 -10.16 -10.83 20.68
C SER A 22 -10.30 -12.34 20.54
N CYS A 23 -11.23 -12.82 19.70
CA CYS A 23 -11.46 -14.24 19.47
C CYS A 23 -10.45 -14.76 18.42
N PRO A 24 -9.50 -15.64 18.79
CA PRO A 24 -8.46 -16.14 17.87
C PRO A 24 -9.05 -16.87 16.65
N ASP A 25 -10.12 -17.63 16.86
CA ASP A 25 -10.80 -18.39 15.80
C ASP A 25 -11.71 -17.50 14.92
N CYS A 26 -12.09 -16.32 15.42
CA CYS A 26 -12.94 -15.35 14.72
C CYS A 26 -12.13 -14.29 13.99
N GLN A 27 -10.81 -14.25 14.24
CA GLN A 27 -9.88 -13.36 13.60
C GLN A 27 -9.75 -13.79 12.15
N ILE A 28 -10.53 -13.16 11.26
CA ILE A 28 -10.29 -13.26 9.83
C ILE A 28 -8.91 -12.64 9.63
N THR A 29 -7.90 -13.48 9.41
CA THR A 29 -6.53 -13.10 9.03
C THR A 29 -6.56 -12.43 7.67
N GLY A 30 -7.11 -11.23 7.60
CA GLY A 30 -7.34 -10.47 6.40
C GLY A 30 -7.43 -9.00 6.78
N LEU A 31 -6.35 -8.27 6.49
CA LEU A 31 -6.16 -6.83 6.74
C LEU A 31 -5.86 -6.41 8.19
N GLY A 32 -4.96 -7.13 8.87
CA GLY A 32 -4.46 -6.80 10.21
C GLY A 32 -3.04 -6.22 10.29
N LEU A 33 -2.38 -5.96 9.16
CA LEU A 33 -1.13 -5.20 9.08
C LEU A 33 -1.36 -4.22 7.95
N GLY A 34 -1.29 -2.92 8.24
CA GLY A 34 -1.73 -1.85 7.35
C GLY A 34 -1.37 -2.12 5.90
N LEU A 35 -2.32 -1.90 4.98
CA LEU A 35 -2.03 -1.88 3.55
C LEU A 35 -0.83 -0.97 3.36
N GLY A 36 0.35 -1.56 3.12
CA GLY A 36 1.57 -0.80 2.96
C GLY A 36 1.33 0.20 1.84
N ILE A 37 1.41 1.49 2.15
CA ILE A 37 1.34 2.54 1.14
C ILE A 37 2.75 2.82 0.65
N ASN A 38 2.89 3.14 -0.64
CA ASN A 38 4.18 3.58 -1.16
C ASN A 38 4.57 4.91 -0.48
N PRO A 39 5.74 4.99 0.16
CA PRO A 39 6.19 6.21 0.82
C PRO A 39 6.44 7.33 -0.21
N ARG A 40 6.23 8.58 0.23
CA ARG A 40 6.41 9.79 -0.59
C ARG A 40 7.32 10.77 0.15
N GLY A 41 8.17 11.47 -0.60
CA GLY A 41 8.95 12.59 -0.10
C GLY A 41 8.05 13.71 0.40
N LEU A 42 8.43 14.36 1.48
CA LEU A 42 7.81 15.56 2.05
C LEU A 42 8.35 16.84 1.41
N HIS A 43 9.55 16.77 0.83
CA HIS A 43 10.22 17.87 0.14
C HIS A 43 10.80 17.40 -1.20
N ALA A 44 11.05 18.38 -2.08
CA ALA A 44 11.73 18.14 -3.34
C ALA A 44 13.12 17.51 -3.10
N LEU A 45 13.49 16.56 -3.95
CA LEU A 45 14.77 15.85 -3.95
C LEU A 45 15.01 14.96 -2.72
N GLN A 46 14.00 14.76 -1.86
CA GLN A 46 14.13 13.96 -0.64
C GLN A 46 14.02 12.45 -0.90
N LEU A 47 13.07 12.05 -1.76
CA LEU A 47 12.80 10.64 -2.03
C LEU A 47 12.50 10.45 -3.52
N TRP A 48 13.30 9.59 -4.15
CA TRP A 48 13.15 9.18 -5.53
C TRP A 48 12.77 7.70 -5.58
N GLN A 49 11.87 7.34 -6.49
CA GLN A 49 11.58 5.96 -6.84
C GLN A 49 12.19 5.66 -8.20
N MET A 50 12.87 4.52 -8.32
CA MET A 50 13.53 4.10 -9.56
C MET A 50 13.07 2.70 -9.95
N ASP A 51 12.84 2.50 -11.24
CA ASP A 51 12.55 1.19 -11.84
C ASP A 51 13.08 1.14 -13.29
N VAL A 52 13.03 -0.03 -13.91
CA VAL A 52 13.42 -0.23 -15.31
C VAL A 52 12.19 -0.64 -16.11
N THR A 53 11.93 0.08 -17.20
CA THR A 53 10.89 -0.28 -18.17
C THR A 53 11.51 -0.77 -19.48
N HIS A 54 10.82 -1.69 -20.15
CA HIS A 54 11.29 -2.31 -21.38
C HIS A 54 10.62 -1.66 -22.60
N ILE A 55 11.40 -0.95 -23.42
CA ILE A 55 10.97 -0.28 -24.65
C ILE A 55 11.66 -0.95 -25.86
N PRO A 56 11.00 -1.91 -26.54
CA PRO A 56 11.63 -2.69 -27.61
C PRO A 56 12.24 -1.85 -28.75
N ASP A 57 11.65 -0.70 -29.04
CA ASP A 57 12.07 0.20 -30.13
C ASP A 57 13.51 0.72 -29.97
N PHE A 58 14.07 0.69 -28.75
CA PHE A 58 15.47 1.07 -28.50
C PHE A 58 16.48 -0.08 -28.71
N GLY A 59 16.03 -1.24 -29.19
CA GLY A 59 16.92 -2.34 -29.58
C GLY A 59 17.81 -2.83 -28.44
N ARG A 60 19.14 -2.69 -28.57
CA ARG A 60 20.08 -3.08 -27.49
C ARG A 60 19.88 -2.26 -26.21
N GLN A 61 19.34 -1.04 -26.33
CA GLN A 61 19.10 -0.10 -25.25
C GLN A 61 17.66 -0.13 -24.73
N LYS A 62 16.94 -1.22 -25.00
CA LYS A 62 15.53 -1.44 -24.63
C LYS A 62 15.25 -1.37 -23.13
N TYR A 63 16.26 -1.45 -22.27
CA TYR A 63 16.11 -1.34 -20.82
C TYR A 63 16.29 0.11 -20.41
N VAL A 64 15.18 0.83 -20.24
CA VAL A 64 15.19 2.25 -19.86
C VAL A 64 15.08 2.36 -18.36
N HIS A 65 16.12 2.92 -17.74
CA HIS A 65 16.12 3.23 -16.32
C HIS A 65 15.34 4.54 -16.10
N VAL A 66 14.34 4.52 -15.23
CA VAL A 66 13.48 5.66 -14.93
C VAL A 66 13.52 5.95 -13.44
N SER A 67 13.82 7.20 -13.08
CA SER A 67 13.76 7.70 -11.71
C SER A 67 12.75 8.84 -11.64
N ILE A 68 11.86 8.81 -10.66
CA ILE A 68 10.85 9.86 -10.42
C ILE A 68 10.99 10.42 -9.00
N ASP A 69 11.02 11.75 -8.89
CA ASP A 69 10.89 12.41 -7.60
C ASP A 69 9.47 12.23 -7.09
N THR A 70 9.34 11.61 -5.92
CA THR A 70 8.03 11.26 -5.39
C THR A 70 7.24 12.49 -4.95
N TYR A 71 7.88 13.63 -4.63
CA TYR A 71 7.20 14.87 -4.18
C TYR A 71 6.64 15.68 -5.36
N PHE A 72 7.49 16.14 -6.28
CA PHE A 72 7.11 17.05 -7.39
C PHE A 72 7.09 16.39 -8.77
N LEU A 73 7.25 15.07 -8.83
CA LEU A 73 7.05 14.24 -10.03
C LEU A 73 8.01 14.56 -11.19
N ALA A 74 9.15 15.20 -10.94
CA ALA A 74 10.19 15.29 -11.96
C ALA A 74 10.72 13.89 -12.29
N MET A 75 10.91 13.63 -13.58
CA MET A 75 11.35 12.34 -14.09
C MET A 75 12.69 12.47 -14.79
N TRP A 76 13.53 11.47 -14.59
CA TRP A 76 14.77 11.26 -15.32
C TRP A 76 14.73 9.88 -15.95
N ALA A 77 15.04 9.78 -17.25
CA ALA A 77 15.04 8.52 -17.98
C ALA A 77 16.31 8.38 -18.82
N THR A 78 16.95 7.20 -18.77
CA THR A 78 18.15 6.90 -19.55
C THR A 78 18.03 5.53 -20.22
N ALA A 79 18.18 5.53 -21.54
CA ALA A 79 18.47 4.32 -22.31
C ALA A 79 19.99 4.13 -22.36
N GLN A 80 20.47 2.90 -22.14
CA GLN A 80 21.89 2.54 -22.13
C GLN A 80 22.23 1.54 -23.22
#